data_AF-A0AAX6DNZ4-F1
#
_entry.id   AF-A0AAX6DNZ4-F1
#
_cell.length_a   1.000
_cell.length_b   1.000
_cell.length_c   1.000
_cell.angle_alpha   90.00
_cell.angle_beta   90.00
_cell.angle_gamma   90.00
#
_symmetry.space_group_name_H-M   'P 1'
#
loop_
_entity.id
_entity.type
_entity.pdbx_description
1 polymer ?
#
loop_
_entity_poly.entity_id
_entity_poly.type
_entity_poly.pdbx_seq_one_letter_code
_entity_poly.pdbx_strand_id
1 'polypeptide(L)' 'MAIYFRFKSRKDFESIAVPGKYVRIGDLKDRIRKDRGLLRDFDVLLYNPQTGQGRVGLTNFNFN' A
#
# COMPACT_ATOMS: atom_id res chain seq x y z
N MET A 1 -4.43 -14.24 0.33
CA MET A 1 -3.51 -13.63 1.31
C MET A 1 -3.94 -12.18 1.55
N ALA A 2 -3.46 -11.50 2.60
CA ALA A 2 -3.82 -10.11 2.86
C ALA A 2 -2.58 -9.27 3.14
N ILE A 3 -2.59 -8.02 2.67
CA ILE A 3 -1.59 -7.02 3.03
C ILE A 3 -2.20 -6.13 4.09
N TYR A 4 -1.52 -6.04 5.24
CA TYR A 4 -1.90 -5.15 6.32
C TYR A 4 -1.16 -3.82 6.15
N PHE A 5 -1.90 -2.72 6.18
CA PHE A 5 -1.36 -1.37 6.05
C PHE A 5 -2.05 -0.45 7.05
N ARG A 6 -1.41 0.68 7.36
CA ARG A 6 -2.07 1.77 8.08
C ARG A 6 -1.63 3.09 7.50
N PHE A 7 -2.54 4.06 7.52
CA PHE A 7 -2.14 5.44 7.25
C PHE A 7 -1.35 5.99 8.43
N LYS A 8 -0.37 6.85 8.15
CA LYS A 8 0.40 7.53 9.21
C LYS A 8 -0.50 8.32 10.16
N SER A 9 -1.60 8.88 9.64
CA SER A 9 -2.60 9.63 10.38
C SER A 9 -3.56 8.75 11.21
N ARG A 10 -3.50 7.42 11.09
CA ARG A 10 -4.40 6.49 11.77
C ARG A 10 -3.63 5.53 12.68
N LYS A 11 -4.30 5.12 13.75
CA LYS A 11 -3.79 4.10 14.68
C LYS A 11 -4.14 2.68 14.20
N ASP A 12 -5.32 2.51 13.64
CA ASP A 12 -5.82 1.20 13.24
C ASP A 12 -5.21 0.73 11.93
N PHE A 13 -4.93 -0.57 11.87
CA PHE A 13 -4.52 -1.24 10.66
C PHE A 13 -5.74 -1.66 9.85
N GLU A 14 -5.58 -1.59 8.54
CA GLU A 14 -6.52 -2.03 7.54
C GLU A 14 -5.88 -3.15 6.74
N SER A 15 -6.70 -3.93 6.01
CA SER A 15 -6.19 -5.02 5.20
C SER A 15 -6.81 -5.02 3.81
N ILE A 16 -6.00 -5.37 2.81
CA ILE A 16 -6.46 -5.61 1.44
C ILE A 16 -6.18 -7.05 1.07
N ALA A 17 -7.22 -7.77 0.67
CA ALA A 17 -7.10 -9.13 0.16
C ALA A 17 -6.35 -9.12 -1.19
N VAL A 18 -5.28 -9.88 -1.30
CA VAL A 18 -4.46 -10.04 -2.51
C VAL A 18 -4.49 -11.48 -3.02
N PRO A 19 -4.54 -11.67 -4.36
CA PRO A 19 -4.71 -12.99 -4.97
C PRO A 19 -3.47 -13.88 -4.88
N GLY A 20 -2.29 -13.33 -4.62
CA GLY A 20 -1.02 -14.08 -4.60
C GLY A 20 0.00 -13.54 -3.62
N LYS A 21 1.24 -14.05 -3.70
CA LYS A 21 2.35 -13.67 -2.83
C LYS A 21 2.84 -12.24 -3.04
N TYR A 22 2.68 -11.73 -4.25
CA TYR A 22 3.14 -10.42 -4.66
C TYR A 22 1.97 -9.61 -5.23
N VAL A 23 2.05 -8.30 -5.07
CA VAL A 23 1.13 -7.33 -5.70
C VAL A 23 1.95 -6.22 -6.34
N ARG A 24 1.49 -5.72 -7.48
CA ARG A 24 2.10 -4.52 -8.08
C ARG A 24 1.73 -3.31 -7.25
N ILE A 25 2.66 -2.37 -7.14
CA ILE A 25 2.45 -1.13 -6.38
C ILE A 25 1.27 -0.32 -6.92
N GLY A 26 1.17 -0.19 -8.25
CA GLY A 26 0.05 0.52 -8.89
C GLY A 26 -1.30 -0.07 -8.47
N ASP A 27 -1.44 -1.39 -8.61
CA ASP A 27 -2.67 -2.11 -8.24
C ASP A 27 -3.01 -1.94 -6.75
N LEU A 28 -2.01 -1.93 -5.87
CA LEU A 28 -2.22 -1.71 -4.44
C LEU A 28 -2.65 -0.26 -4.14
N LYS A 29 -2.00 0.74 -4.76
CA LYS A 29 -2.38 2.15 -4.62
C LYS A 29 -3.80 2.40 -5.13
N ASP A 30 -4.16 1.83 -6.28
CA ASP A 30 -5.48 2.01 -6.88
C ASP A 30 -6.58 1.38 -6.03
N ARG A 31 -6.32 0.20 -5.43
CA ARG A 31 -7.24 -0.41 -4.46
C ARG A 31 -7.42 0.44 -3.21
N ILE A 32 -6.33 0.94 -2.61
CA ILE A 32 -6.40 1.83 -1.44
C ILE A 32 -7.20 3.10 -1.78
N ARG A 33 -6.97 3.69 -2.95
CA ARG A 33 -7.70 4.88 -3.43
C ARG A 33 -9.18 4.59 -3.59
N LYS A 34 -9.54 3.46 -4.21
CA LYS A 34 -10.92 3.06 -4.45
C LYS A 34 -11.67 2.81 -3.14
N ASP A 35 -11.09 2.06 -2.21
CA ASP A 35 -11.74 1.73 -0.94
C ASP A 35 -11.94 2.95 -0.03
N ARG A 36 -11.08 3.96 -0.16
CA ARG A 36 -11.10 5.17 0.68
C ARG A 36 -11.70 6.40 0.00
N GLY A 37 -12.11 6.31 -1.26
CA GLY A 37 -12.63 7.44 -2.04
C GLY A 37 -11.64 8.61 -2.16
N LEU A 38 -10.33 8.31 -2.17
CA LEU A 38 -9.30 9.36 -2.27
C LEU A 38 -9.32 9.99 -3.66
N LEU A 39 -9.37 11.33 -3.71
CA LEU A 39 -9.30 12.08 -4.96
C LEU A 39 -7.97 11.83 -5.67
N ARG A 40 -8.00 11.86 -7.02
CA ARG A 40 -6.86 11.53 -7.88
C ARG A 40 -5.65 12.45 -7.71
N ASP A 41 -5.85 13.62 -7.10
CA ASP A 41 -4.83 14.66 -6.92
C ASP A 41 -3.80 14.32 -5.83
N PHE A 42 -4.01 13.25 -5.05
CA PHE A 42 -3.07 12.82 -4.01
C PHE A 42 -2.29 11.57 -4.43
N ASP A 43 -0.96 11.63 -4.35
CA ASP A 43 -0.12 10.43 -4.48
C ASP A 43 -0.09 9.66 -3.15
N VAL A 44 -0.33 8.35 -3.23
CA VAL A 44 -0.26 7.45 -2.08
C VAL A 44 1.17 6.92 -2.00
N LEU A 45 1.95 7.40 -1.04
CA LEU A 45 3.30 6.90 -0.80
C LEU A 45 3.25 5.64 0.08
N LEU A 46 3.93 4.58 -0.36
CA LEU A 46 4.06 3.34 0.39
C LEU A 46 5.42 3.31 1.10
N TYR A 47 5.41 2.78 2.32
CA TYR A 47 6.58 2.55 3.15
C TYR A 47 6.42 1.21 3.85
N ASN A 48 7.45 0.36 3.74
CA ASN A 48 7.53 -0.91 4.44
C ASN A 48 8.29 -0.72 5.76
N PRO A 49 7.61 -0.79 6.93
CA PRO A 49 8.26 -0.65 8.22
C PRO A 49 9.14 -1.85 8.61
N GLN A 50 8.98 -3.03 7.99
CA GLN A 50 9.76 -4.22 8.32
C GLN A 50 11.16 -4.15 7.73
N THR A 51 11.29 -3.64 6.52
CA THR A 51 12.57 -3.52 5.80
C THR A 51 13.13 -2.10 5.80
N GLY A 52 12.34 -1.11 6.27
CA GLY A 52 12.67 0.31 6.17
C GLY A 52 12.64 0.85 4.73
N GLN A 53 12.21 0.05 3.76
CA GLN A 53 12.17 0.45 2.36
C GLN A 53 10.92 1.25 2.04
N GLY A 54 11.07 2.25 1.17
CA GLY A 54 9.95 2.94 0.54
C GLY A 54 10.08 4.44 0.61
N ARG A 55 10.33 5.03 -0.56
CA ARG A 55 9.93 6.40 -0.92
C ARG A 55 10.29 6.67 -2.38
N VAL A 56 9.27 7.13 -3.11
CA VAL A 56 9.29 7.78 -4.43
C VAL A 56 9.79 6.91 -5.60
N GLY A 57 8.85 6.49 -6.46
CA GLY A 57 9.16 6.13 -7.85
C GLY A 57 9.71 4.73 -8.16
N LEU A 58 9.96 3.86 -7.17
CA LEU A 58 10.49 2.52 -7.45
C LEU A 58 9.43 1.43 -7.26
N THR A 59 9.28 0.61 -8.30
CA THR A 59 8.10 -0.16 -8.69
C THR A 59 7.92 -1.50 -7.97
N ASN A 60 8.84 -1.95 -7.12
CA ASN A 60 8.78 -3.28 -6.50
C ASN A 60 9.03 -3.23 -4.99
N PHE A 61 7.98 -3.51 -4.20
CA PHE A 61 8.11 -3.85 -2.78
C PHE A 61 8.10 -5.37 -2.62
N ASN A 62 9.14 -5.90 -1.98
CA ASN A 62 9.19 -7.30 -1.60
C ASN A 62 8.66 -7.43 -0.16
N PHE A 63 7.59 -8.20 0.00
CA PHE A 63 7.12 -8.65 1.31
C PHE A 63 7.76 -10.03 1.50
N ASN A 64 8.84 -10.08 2.29
CA ASN A 64 9.54 -11.31 2.60
C ASN A 64 8.76 -12.09 3.67
#